data_AF-A0A815UYA2-F1
#
_entry.id   AF-A0A815UYA2-F1
#
_cell.length_a   1.000
_cell.length_b   1.000
_cell.length_c   1.000
_cell.angle_alpha   90.00
_cell.angle_beta   90.00
_cell.angle_gamma   90.00
#
_symmetry.space_group_name_H-M   'P 1'
#
loop_
_entity.id
_entity.type
_entity.pdbx_description
1 polymer ?
#
loop_
_entity_poly.entity_id
_entity_poly.type
_entity_poly.pdbx_seq_one_letter_code
_entity_poly.pdbx_strand_id
1 'polypeptide(L)'
;MESSNQIEKFQFSNQLDIKEQISQKWIKLLGSNYEIQISDIYKPPDGRLGISLHSVSYFGHDDEIYTHNYIHTVLSDEIVGLDGKLKRGDELLE
;
A
#
# COMPACT_ATOMS: atom_id res chain seq x y z
N MET A 1 28.94 -7.84 -19.50
CA MET A 1 27.54 -8.30 -19.46
C MET A 1 27.17 -8.97 -18.13
N GLU A 2 28.12 -9.33 -17.25
CA GLU A 2 27.81 -9.96 -15.95
C GLU A 2 27.47 -8.96 -14.81
N SER A 3 27.85 -7.69 -14.95
CA SER A 3 27.68 -6.66 -13.93
C SER A 3 26.23 -6.20 -13.72
N SER A 4 25.42 -6.16 -14.79
CA SER A 4 23.99 -5.77 -14.69
C SER A 4 23.17 -6.77 -13.87
N ASN A 5 23.52 -8.06 -13.97
CA ASN A 5 22.78 -9.16 -13.34
C ASN A 5 22.96 -9.22 -11.81
N GLN A 6 24.05 -8.65 -11.28
CA GLN A 6 24.29 -8.58 -9.84
C GLN A 6 23.62 -7.36 -9.19
N ILE A 7 23.61 -6.22 -9.89
CA ILE A 7 22.96 -4.99 -9.42
C ILE A 7 21.45 -5.19 -9.35
N GLU A 8 20.85 -5.78 -10.39
CA GLU A 8 19.41 -6.08 -10.41
C GLU A 8 19.04 -7.04 -9.27
N LYS A 9 19.81 -8.10 -9.01
CA LYS A 9 19.56 -9.03 -7.90
C LYS A 9 19.62 -8.35 -6.53
N PHE A 10 20.61 -7.47 -6.30
CA PHE A 10 20.77 -6.77 -5.03
C PHE A 10 19.66 -5.73 -4.79
N GLN A 11 19.21 -5.04 -5.84
CA GLN A 11 18.05 -4.15 -5.75
C GLN A 11 16.76 -4.93 -5.49
N PHE A 12 16.56 -6.07 -6.17
CA PHE A 12 15.39 -6.92 -5.99
C PHE A 12 15.33 -7.53 -4.58
N SER A 13 16.48 -7.94 -4.01
CA SER A 13 16.54 -8.48 -2.65
C SER A 13 16.23 -7.43 -1.58
N ASN A 14 16.74 -6.20 -1.73
CA ASN A 14 16.44 -5.11 -0.78
C ASN A 14 14.96 -4.69 -0.84
N GLN A 15 14.35 -4.70 -2.03
CA GLN A 15 12.93 -4.38 -2.17
C GLN A 15 12.04 -5.47 -1.57
N LEU A 16 12.40 -6.75 -1.72
CA LEU A 16 11.67 -7.85 -1.07
C LEU A 16 11.74 -7.75 0.45
N ASP A 17 12.92 -7.44 0.98
CA ASP A 17 13.15 -7.27 2.42
C ASP A 17 12.30 -6.11 3.00
N ILE A 18 12.23 -4.97 2.30
CA ILE A 18 11.38 -3.84 2.72
C ILE A 18 9.90 -4.22 2.76
N LYS A 19 9.40 -4.91 1.73
CA LYS A 19 7.99 -5.34 1.69
C LYS A 19 7.66 -6.30 2.82
N GLU A 20 8.54 -7.27 3.07
CA GLU A 20 8.35 -8.21 4.18
C GLU A 20 8.36 -7.48 5.52
N GLN A 21 9.28 -6.53 5.74
CA GLN A 21 9.32 -5.74 6.97
C GLN A 21 8.04 -4.90 7.17
N ILE A 22 7.55 -4.24 6.13
CA ILE A 22 6.29 -3.46 6.18
C ILE A 22 5.11 -4.39 6.48
N SER A 23 5.03 -5.53 5.79
CA SER A 23 3.97 -6.52 6.01
C SER A 23 3.97 -7.03 7.46
N GLN A 24 5.13 -7.45 7.97
CA GLN A 24 5.27 -7.97 9.33
C GLN A 24 4.95 -6.92 10.40
N LYS A 25 5.34 -5.66 10.18
CA LYS A 25 4.96 -4.54 11.07
C LYS A 25 3.45 -4.47 11.21
N TRP A 26 2.71 -4.47 10.11
CA TRP A 26 1.26 -4.32 10.13
C TRP A 26 0.52 -5.56 10.61
N ILE A 27 0.99 -6.77 10.26
CA ILE A 27 0.47 -8.03 10.81
C ILE A 27 0.60 -8.05 12.34
N LYS A 28 1.74 -7.58 12.88
CA LYS A 28 1.98 -7.53 14.33
C LYS A 28 1.05 -6.55 15.04
N LEU A 29 0.70 -5.42 14.40
CA LEU A 29 -0.16 -4.39 14.99
C LEU A 29 -1.65 -4.73 14.89
N LEU A 30 -2.09 -5.25 13.74
CA LEU A 30 -3.51 -5.49 13.44
C LEU A 30 -3.95 -6.92 13.78
N GLY A 31 -3.02 -7.86 13.83
CA GLY A 31 -3.29 -9.28 14.08
C GLY A 31 -3.80 -10.04 12.86
N SER A 32 -4.11 -11.32 13.05
CA SER A 32 -4.43 -12.28 11.98
C SER A 32 -5.83 -12.11 11.36
N ASN A 33 -6.63 -11.17 11.86
CA ASN A 33 -7.95 -10.87 11.29
C ASN A 33 -7.87 -10.01 10.03
N TYR A 34 -6.68 -9.48 9.73
CA TYR A 34 -6.42 -8.62 8.59
C TYR A 34 -5.48 -9.31 7.62
N GLU A 35 -5.76 -9.13 6.33
CA GLU A 35 -4.86 -9.49 5.25
C GLU A 35 -4.09 -8.24 4.84
N ILE A 36 -2.75 -8.30 4.88
CA ILE A 36 -1.90 -7.17 4.49
C ILE A 36 -1.51 -7.31 3.03
N GLN A 37 -1.96 -6.35 2.21
CA GLN A 37 -1.65 -6.26 0.78
C GLN A 37 -0.62 -5.16 0.53
N ILE A 38 0.38 -5.45 -0.31
CA ILE A 38 1.42 -4.50 -0.70
C ILE A 38 1.36 -4.25 -2.20
N SER A 39 1.17 -2.98 -2.55
CA SER A 39 1.11 -2.51 -3.93
C SER A 39 2.25 -1.52 -4.18
N ASP A 40 3.10 -1.83 -5.15
CA ASP A 40 4.17 -0.93 -5.59
C ASP A 40 3.65 -0.12 -6.77
N ILE A 41 3.24 1.11 -6.50
CA ILE A 41 2.64 1.99 -7.50
C ILE A 41 3.60 3.13 -7.83
N TYR A 42 3.83 3.37 -9.12
CA TYR A 42 4.52 4.59 -9.55
C TYR A 42 3.54 5.77 -9.55
N LYS A 43 4.02 6.96 -9.20
CA LYS A 43 3.21 8.18 -9.27
C LYS A 43 3.25 8.74 -10.71
N PRO A 44 2.13 8.79 -11.44
CA PRO A 44 2.10 9.39 -12.77
C PRO A 44 2.21 10.92 -12.68
N PRO A 45 2.55 11.61 -13.79
CA PRO A 45 2.73 13.06 -13.82
C PRO A 45 1.51 13.87 -13.40
N ASP A 46 0.30 13.37 -13.66
CA ASP A 46 -0.96 14.00 -13.27
C ASP A 46 -1.36 13.69 -11.81
N GLY A 47 -0.60 12.83 -11.13
CA GLY A 47 -0.80 12.44 -9.74
C GLY A 47 -2.01 11.53 -9.51
N ARG A 48 -2.71 11.06 -10.55
CA ARG A 48 -3.92 10.25 -10.41
C ARG A 48 -3.56 8.78 -10.31
N LEU A 49 -3.94 8.12 -9.22
CA LEU A 49 -3.67 6.69 -9.03
C LEU A 49 -4.81 5.77 -9.51
N GLY A 50 -5.98 6.34 -9.85
CA GLY A 50 -7.16 5.56 -10.24
C GLY A 50 -8.02 5.06 -9.07
N ILE A 51 -7.92 5.69 -7.89
CA ILE A 51 -8.75 5.38 -6.72
C ILE A 51 -9.43 6.62 -6.15
N SER A 52 -10.55 6.40 -5.44
CA SER A 52 -11.17 7.40 -4.57
C SER A 52 -11.23 6.88 -3.14
N LEU A 53 -11.14 7.78 -2.15
CA LEU A 53 -11.10 7.42 -0.73
C LEU A 53 -12.37 7.84 0.00
N HIS A 54 -12.67 7.12 1.08
CA HIS A 54 -13.63 7.48 2.10
C HIS A 54 -12.92 7.53 3.45
N SER A 55 -12.99 8.67 4.13
CA SER A 55 -12.34 8.88 5.42
C SER A 55 -13.34 8.77 6.57
N VAL A 56 -12.97 8.02 7.61
CA VAL A 56 -13.68 7.97 8.88
C VAL A 56 -12.76 8.51 9.96
N SER A 57 -13.22 9.53 10.69
CA SER A 57 -12.44 10.18 11.73
C SER A 57 -13.13 10.06 13.09
N TYR A 58 -12.35 9.86 14.14
CA TYR A 58 -12.83 9.85 15.53
C TYR A 58 -11.79 10.44 16.49
N PHE A 59 -12.25 10.88 17.67
CA PHE A 59 -11.39 11.43 18.70
C PHE A 59 -10.73 10.32 19.53
N GLY A 60 -9.45 10.50 19.78
CA GLY A 60 -8.60 9.71 20.67
C GLY A 60 -8.72 10.12 22.13
N HIS A 61 -7.83 9.57 22.96
CA HIS A 61 -7.79 9.86 24.40
C HIS A 61 -7.33 11.29 24.72
N ASP A 62 -6.45 11.86 23.90
CA ASP A 62 -5.83 13.17 24.12
C ASP A 62 -6.30 14.22 23.09
N ASP A 63 -7.59 14.18 22.71
CA ASP A 63 -8.19 15.01 21.65
C ASP A 63 -7.53 14.87 20.26
N GLU A 64 -6.65 13.87 20.08
CA GLU A 64 -6.09 13.51 18.77
C GLU A 64 -7.19 13.02 17.83
N ILE A 65 -7.14 13.41 16.56
CA ILE A 65 -8.06 12.90 15.55
C ILE A 65 -7.38 11.75 14.83
N TYR A 66 -7.89 10.53 15.01
CA TYR A 66 -7.51 9.37 14.23
C TYR A 66 -8.37 9.31 12.98
N THR A 67 -7.73 9.12 11.81
CA THR A 67 -8.42 9.04 10.52
C THR A 67 -8.03 7.78 9.78
N HIS A 68 -9.02 6.97 9.45
CA HIS A 68 -8.89 5.79 8.63
C HIS A 68 -9.36 6.12 7.21
N ASN A 69 -8.55 5.78 6.21
CA ASN A 69 -8.87 6.03 4.81
C ASN A 69 -9.13 4.71 4.11
N TYR A 70 -10.34 4.53 3.61
CA TYR A 70 -10.77 3.33 2.91
C TYR A 70 -10.91 3.59 1.41
N ILE A 71 -10.55 2.61 0.58
CA ILE A 71 -10.79 2.68 -0.86
C ILE A 71 -12.29 2.59 -1.14
N HIS A 72 -12.84 3.62 -1.77
CA HIS A 72 -14.25 3.66 -2.19
C HIS A 72 -14.45 3.11 -3.60
N THR A 73 -13.55 3.45 -4.53
CA THR A 73 -13.59 3.03 -5.93
C THR A 73 -12.19 2.73 -6.43
N VAL A 74 -12.08 1.74 -7.32
CA VAL A 74 -10.89 1.42 -8.11
C VAL A 74 -11.29 1.46 -9.58
N LEU A 75 -10.59 2.25 -10.39
CA LEU A 75 -10.76 2.30 -11.84
C LEU A 75 -9.90 1.21 -12.47
N SER A 76 -10.52 0.24 -13.13
CA SER A 76 -9.86 -0.99 -13.63
C SER A 76 -8.84 -0.74 -14.74
N ASP A 77 -8.97 0.37 -15.46
CA ASP A 77 -8.12 0.80 -16.57
C ASP A 77 -6.98 1.75 -16.14
N GLU A 78 -6.90 2.07 -14.86
CA GLU A 78 -5.90 2.97 -14.26
C GLU A 78 -4.89 2.19 -13.41
N ILE A 79 -3.81 2.86 -12.99
CA ILE A 79 -2.59 2.22 -12.45
C ILE A 79 -2.89 1.25 -11.28
N VAL A 80 -3.67 1.67 -10.29
CA VAL A 80 -4.03 0.78 -9.17
C VAL A 80 -4.95 -0.36 -9.60
N GLY A 81 -5.87 -0.11 -10.53
CA GLY A 81 -6.72 -1.16 -11.09
C GLY A 81 -5.95 -2.19 -11.91
N LEU A 82 -4.91 -1.75 -12.62
CA LEU A 82 -4.01 -2.61 -13.39
C LEU A 82 -3.07 -3.45 -12.49
N ASP A 83 -2.63 -2.93 -11.34
CA ASP A 83 -1.89 -3.73 -10.34
C ASP A 83 -2.79 -4.79 -9.69
N GLY A 84 -4.08 -4.50 -9.51
CA GLY A 84 -5.12 -5.47 -9.19
C GLY A 84 -5.08 -6.05 -7.77
N LYS A 85 -4.21 -5.54 -6.88
CA LYS A 85 -4.10 -6.01 -5.49
C LYS A 85 -5.08 -5.32 -4.55
N LEU A 86 -5.31 -4.03 -4.77
CA LEU A 86 -6.16 -3.20 -3.92
C LEU A 86 -7.62 -3.22 -4.40
N LYS A 87 -8.56 -3.32 -3.47
CA LYS A 87 -10.00 -3.39 -3.75
C LYS A 87 -10.78 -2.40 -2.90
N ARG A 88 -12.03 -2.15 -3.31
CA ARG A 88 -12.99 -1.37 -2.52
C ARG A 88 -13.13 -1.98 -1.12
N GLY A 89 -13.03 -1.12 -0.10
CA GLY A 89 -13.11 -1.49 1.30
C GLY A 89 -11.75 -1.70 1.97
N ASP A 90 -10.65 -1.80 1.21
CA ASP A 90 -9.32 -1.87 1.81
C ASP A 90 -8.97 -0.55 2.51
N GLU A 91 -8.29 -0.67 3.65
CA GLU A 91 -7.77 0.46 4.41
C GLU A 91 -6.34 0.80 3.97
N LEU A 92 -6.07 2.08 3.73
CA LEU A 92 -4.72 2.56 3.44
C LEU A 92 -3.94 2.76 4.74
N LEU A 93 -2.77 2.14 4.81
CA LEU A 93 -1.91 2.14 5.99
C LEU A 93 -0.65 3.00 5.81
N GLU A 94 0.24 2.58 4.90
CA GLU A 94 1.55 3.18 4.59
C GLU A 94 1.76 3.23 3.08
#